data_AF-A0A165RR02-F1
#
_entry.id   AF-A0A165RR02-F1
#
_cell.length_a   1.000
_cell.length_b   1.000
_cell.length_c   1.000
_cell.angle_alpha   90.00
_cell.angle_beta   90.00
_cell.angle_gamma   90.00
#
_symmetry.space_group_name_H-M   'P 1'
#
loop_
_entity.id
_entity.type
_entity.pdbx_description
1 polymer ?
#
loop_
_entity_poly.entity_id
_entity_poly.type
_entity_poly.pdbx_seq_one_letter_code
_entity_poly.pdbx_strand_id
1 'polypeptide(L)'
;MSVVFRTAFWRRQCCQLSALTSVRPFAARLSFDTVSRNLDKSFHTKTSVSMFASDPIRNTPRRHEPENALLTMERFAENWTEGNDRNFLGMLGPSPSPAGYFRLIMMNMVYFQQYLDSVEFEEFRDSEVETGSDITRGREVLMNIATAADRWMNEAMALPTAEEMGLHDDSELVESLRHMHLNKQIISAYKRGELPSDMSWQDVCDVLLLSLGMACQNMSGYVAGKSSSPGN
;
A
#
# COMPACT_ATOMS: atom_id res chain seq x y z
N MET A 1 2.13 -31.91 -29.86
CA MET A 1 1.22 -31.37 -28.83
C MET A 1 1.90 -30.19 -28.15
N SER A 2 1.17 -29.11 -27.90
CA SER A 2 1.54 -27.97 -27.03
C SER A 2 2.36 -26.78 -27.58
N VAL A 3 1.88 -26.16 -28.66
CA VAL A 3 2.13 -24.71 -28.92
C VAL A 3 0.82 -23.89 -28.82
N VAL A 4 -0.33 -24.57 -28.81
CA VAL A 4 -1.67 -23.95 -28.81
C VAL A 4 -2.15 -23.54 -27.39
N PHE A 5 -1.50 -24.02 -26.32
CA PHE A 5 -1.89 -23.69 -24.94
C PHE A 5 -1.29 -22.37 -24.42
N ARG A 6 -0.21 -21.84 -25.01
CA ARG A 6 0.38 -20.56 -24.57
C ARG A 6 -0.37 -19.34 -25.12
N THR A 7 -0.94 -19.41 -26.32
CA THR A 7 -1.69 -18.29 -26.92
C THR A 7 -3.10 -18.10 -26.35
N ALA A 8 -3.72 -19.13 -25.78
CA ALA A 8 -5.03 -19.03 -25.15
C ALA A 8 -4.99 -18.38 -23.75
N PHE A 9 -3.89 -18.57 -23.00
CA PHE A 9 -3.69 -17.94 -21.69
C PHE A 9 -3.46 -16.43 -21.83
N TRP A 10 -2.66 -16.02 -22.81
CA TRP A 10 -2.41 -14.61 -23.11
C TRP A 10 -3.64 -13.88 -23.66
N ARG A 11 -4.54 -14.52 -24.42
CA ARG A 11 -5.79 -13.87 -24.84
C ARG A 11 -6.76 -13.62 -23.68
N ARG A 12 -6.75 -14.44 -22.62
CA ARG A 12 -7.55 -14.19 -21.40
C ARG A 12 -6.94 -13.12 -20.50
N GLN A 13 -5.62 -13.09 -20.34
CA GLN A 13 -4.95 -12.00 -19.61
C GLN A 13 -4.98 -10.67 -20.37
N CYS A 14 -4.82 -10.67 -21.70
CA CYS A 14 -5.02 -9.46 -22.49
C CYS A 14 -6.48 -8.99 -22.48
N CYS A 15 -7.49 -9.86 -22.33
CA CYS A 15 -8.88 -9.44 -22.10
C CYS A 15 -9.11 -8.81 -20.71
N GLN A 16 -8.34 -9.19 -19.69
CA GLN A 16 -8.36 -8.51 -18.39
C GLN A 16 -7.58 -7.19 -18.40
N LEU A 17 -6.47 -7.12 -19.15
CA LEU A 17 -5.71 -5.88 -19.36
C LEU A 17 -6.42 -4.91 -20.33
N SER A 18 -7.22 -5.40 -21.28
CA SER A 18 -8.16 -4.57 -22.06
C SER A 18 -9.50 -4.33 -21.35
N ALA A 19 -9.70 -4.87 -20.15
CA ALA A 19 -10.63 -4.30 -19.18
C ALA A 19 -9.99 -3.17 -18.36
N LEU A 20 -8.65 -3.06 -18.33
CA LEU A 20 -7.95 -1.89 -17.79
C LEU A 20 -7.95 -0.68 -18.74
N THR A 21 -8.34 -0.83 -20.01
CA THR A 21 -8.61 0.32 -20.89
C THR A 21 -9.93 1.04 -20.53
N SER A 22 -10.70 0.51 -19.58
CA SER A 22 -11.83 1.20 -18.94
C SER A 22 -11.43 1.98 -17.68
N VAL A 23 -10.13 2.20 -17.43
CA VAL A 23 -9.62 3.00 -16.28
C VAL A 23 -9.43 4.48 -16.66
N ARG A 24 -9.87 4.91 -17.85
CA ARG A 24 -10.05 6.34 -18.15
C ARG A 24 -11.51 6.72 -17.82
N PRO A 25 -11.81 7.36 -16.66
CA PRO A 25 -10.98 8.34 -15.96
C PRO A 25 -10.87 8.05 -14.44
N PHE A 26 -9.90 7.25 -14.00
CA PHE A 26 -9.53 7.22 -12.56
C PHE A 26 -8.30 8.09 -12.27
N ALA A 27 -7.43 8.30 -13.27
CA ALA A 27 -6.37 9.30 -13.25
C ALA A 27 -6.86 10.63 -13.83
N ALA A 28 -7.87 11.25 -13.22
CA ALA A 28 -7.92 12.70 -13.28
C ALA A 28 -6.61 13.18 -12.62
N ARG A 29 -5.85 14.09 -13.25
CA ARG A 29 -4.63 14.67 -12.68
C ARG A 29 -4.90 15.10 -11.23
N LEU A 30 -4.58 14.25 -10.26
CA LEU A 30 -4.69 14.59 -8.86
C LEU A 30 -3.50 15.49 -8.59
N SER A 31 -3.80 16.72 -8.18
CA SER A 31 -2.76 17.62 -7.68
C SER A 31 -2.09 17.01 -6.46
N PHE A 32 -0.81 17.34 -6.24
CA PHE A 32 -0.10 17.00 -5.01
C PHE A 32 -0.94 17.32 -3.77
N ASP A 33 -1.55 18.51 -3.72
CA ASP A 33 -2.44 18.89 -2.62
C ASP A 33 -3.59 17.91 -2.39
N THR A 34 -4.07 17.18 -3.41
CA THR A 34 -5.16 16.22 -3.26
C THR A 34 -4.64 14.91 -2.68
N VAL A 35 -3.51 14.42 -3.18
CA VAL A 35 -2.87 13.19 -2.68
C VAL A 35 -2.35 13.40 -1.26
N SER A 36 -1.62 14.49 -1.02
CA SER A 36 -1.14 14.93 0.29
C SER A 36 -2.31 15.18 1.24
N ARG A 37 -3.35 15.95 0.87
CA ARG A 37 -4.52 16.11 1.78
C ARG A 37 -5.25 14.81 2.04
N ASN A 38 -5.30 13.88 1.09
CA ASN A 38 -5.94 12.58 1.32
C ASN A 38 -5.11 11.73 2.26
N LEU A 39 -3.78 11.69 2.11
CA LEU A 39 -2.86 11.03 3.03
C LEU A 39 -2.90 11.68 4.42
N ASP A 40 -2.78 13.01 4.51
CA ASP A 40 -2.92 13.77 5.74
C ASP A 40 -4.27 13.52 6.42
N LYS A 41 -5.38 13.52 5.67
CA LYS A 41 -6.69 13.15 6.23
C LYS A 41 -6.68 11.73 6.77
N SER A 42 -6.14 10.76 6.03
CA SER A 42 -6.02 9.37 6.50
C SER A 42 -5.27 9.26 7.83
N PHE A 43 -4.25 10.09 8.04
CA PHE A 43 -3.41 10.04 9.23
C PHE A 43 -3.88 10.96 10.37
N HIS A 44 -4.61 12.05 10.07
CA HIS A 44 -5.06 13.06 11.04
C HIS A 44 -6.53 12.94 11.47
N THR A 45 -7.39 12.14 10.80
CA THR A 45 -8.74 11.84 11.34
C THR A 45 -8.65 10.92 12.56
N LYS A 46 -8.53 11.49 13.77
CA LYS A 46 -8.65 10.86 15.11
C LYS A 46 -7.69 9.68 15.44
N THR A 47 -6.95 9.16 14.48
CA THR A 47 -6.06 7.99 14.63
C THR A 47 -4.71 8.33 15.26
N SER A 48 -4.18 9.56 15.02
CA SER A 48 -2.81 9.93 15.44
C SER A 48 -2.57 9.94 16.94
N VAL A 49 -3.60 10.20 17.76
CA VAL A 49 -3.45 10.21 19.22
C VAL A 49 -3.62 8.81 19.83
N SER A 50 -4.34 7.91 19.17
CA SER A 50 -4.65 6.57 19.71
C SER A 50 -3.71 5.47 19.26
N MET A 51 -3.04 5.58 18.11
CA MET A 51 -2.16 4.50 17.60
C MET A 51 -0.94 4.25 18.49
N PHE A 52 -0.50 5.24 19.25
CA PHE A 52 0.70 5.21 20.09
C PHE A 52 0.41 5.30 21.60
N ALA A 53 -0.86 5.32 22.02
CA ALA A 53 -1.24 5.61 23.40
C ALA A 53 -1.07 4.42 24.38
N SER A 54 -0.64 3.25 23.93
CA SER A 54 -0.62 2.03 24.76
C SER A 54 0.75 1.39 24.96
N ASP A 55 1.83 1.91 24.35
CA ASP A 55 3.18 1.41 24.63
C ASP A 55 3.85 2.22 25.74
N PRO A 56 4.31 1.57 26.84
CA PRO A 56 5.13 2.23 27.87
C PRO A 56 6.58 2.47 27.40
N ILE A 57 6.84 2.44 26.10
CA ILE A 57 8.16 2.71 25.51
C ILE A 57 8.20 4.17 25.03
N ARG A 58 8.46 5.05 26.01
CA ARG A 58 9.27 6.27 25.90
C ARG A 58 8.93 7.24 24.75
N ASN A 59 8.13 8.22 25.11
CA ASN A 59 8.05 9.56 24.51
C ASN A 59 9.40 10.09 23.99
N THR A 60 9.50 10.28 22.67
CA THR A 60 9.96 11.52 22.03
C THR A 60 9.51 11.51 20.58
N PRO A 61 8.85 12.57 20.06
CA PRO A 61 8.81 12.80 18.62
C PRO A 61 10.21 13.32 18.23
N ARG A 62 11.16 12.41 18.05
CA ARG A 62 12.38 12.77 17.32
C ARG A 62 11.93 12.99 15.89
N ARG A 63 12.08 14.23 15.39
CA ARG A 63 12.20 14.45 13.94
C ARG A 63 13.33 13.54 13.49
N HIS A 64 12.99 12.38 12.94
CA HIS A 64 13.97 11.56 12.26
C HIS A 64 14.45 12.40 11.08
N GLU A 65 15.76 12.57 10.96
CA GLU A 65 16.28 13.21 9.76
C GLU A 65 15.79 12.41 8.54
N PRO A 66 15.37 13.08 7.46
CA PRO A 66 14.96 12.49 6.19
C PRO A 66 15.68 11.22 5.76
N GLU A 67 17.02 11.29 5.77
CA GLU A 67 17.91 10.21 5.35
C GLU A 67 17.77 8.97 6.25
N ASN A 68 17.45 9.16 7.53
CA ASN A 68 17.18 8.06 8.46
C ASN A 68 15.82 7.40 8.22
N ALA A 69 14.84 8.11 7.65
CA ALA A 69 13.54 7.52 7.34
C ALA A 69 13.63 6.53 6.18
N LEU A 70 14.27 6.91 5.07
CA LEU A 70 14.47 6.02 3.92
C LEU A 70 15.28 4.78 4.31
N LEU A 71 16.43 4.96 4.97
CA LEU A 71 17.28 3.86 5.42
C LEU A 71 16.56 2.89 6.36
N THR A 72 15.69 3.42 7.24
CA THR A 72 14.90 2.58 8.15
C THR A 72 13.89 1.75 7.37
N MET A 73 13.19 2.36 6.41
CA MET A 73 12.21 1.64 5.59
C MET A 73 12.85 0.60 4.69
N GLU A 74 14.03 0.86 4.12
CA GLU A 74 14.74 -0.12 3.32
C GLU A 74 15.11 -1.35 4.13
N ARG A 75 15.63 -1.17 5.35
CA ARG A 75 15.91 -2.28 6.28
C ARG A 75 14.67 -3.10 6.62
N PHE A 76 13.52 -2.44 6.74
CA PHE A 76 12.25 -3.17 6.89
C PHE A 76 11.86 -3.89 5.59
N ALA A 77 11.99 -3.23 4.44
CA ALA A 77 11.66 -3.76 3.13
C ALA A 77 12.47 -5.01 2.74
N GLU A 78 13.72 -5.13 3.20
CA GLU A 78 14.53 -6.36 3.07
C GLU A 78 13.82 -7.59 3.66
N ASN A 79 12.93 -7.40 4.64
CA ASN A 79 12.19 -8.45 5.29
C ASN A 79 10.77 -8.66 4.73
N TRP A 80 10.28 -7.75 3.88
CA TRP A 80 8.93 -7.82 3.28
C TRP A 80 8.90 -8.71 2.03
N THR A 81 9.32 -9.96 2.19
CA THR A 81 9.30 -10.97 1.13
C THR A 81 8.44 -12.16 1.54
N GLU A 82 7.88 -12.90 0.57
CA GLU A 82 7.02 -14.06 0.85
C GLU A 82 7.67 -15.09 1.79
N GLY A 83 9.01 -15.21 1.76
CA GLY A 83 9.76 -16.11 2.65
C GLY A 83 10.04 -15.55 4.05
N ASN A 84 10.07 -14.22 4.22
CA ASN A 84 10.47 -13.56 5.47
C ASN A 84 9.31 -12.81 6.16
N ASP A 85 8.16 -12.68 5.52
CA ASP A 85 7.00 -11.97 6.06
C ASP A 85 6.64 -12.50 7.46
N ARG A 86 6.71 -13.81 7.70
CA ARG A 86 6.45 -14.39 9.03
C ARG A 86 7.38 -13.90 10.14
N ASN A 87 8.64 -13.61 9.83
CA ASN A 87 9.59 -13.08 10.82
C ASN A 87 9.24 -11.63 11.16
N PHE A 88 8.88 -10.84 10.16
CA PHE A 88 8.45 -9.46 10.35
C PHE A 88 7.09 -9.37 11.04
N LEU A 89 6.13 -10.20 10.62
CA LEU A 89 4.80 -10.34 11.23
C LEU A 89 4.85 -10.93 12.64
N GLY A 90 5.94 -11.61 13.02
CA GLY A 90 6.17 -12.04 14.40
C GLY A 90 6.15 -10.90 15.42
N MET A 91 6.37 -9.65 14.98
CA MET A 91 6.18 -8.45 15.80
C MET A 91 4.72 -8.21 16.21
N LEU A 92 3.74 -8.78 15.49
CA LEU A 92 2.32 -8.71 15.81
C LEU A 92 1.91 -9.72 16.91
N GLY A 93 2.84 -10.56 17.36
CA GLY A 93 2.60 -11.61 18.35
C GLY A 93 2.18 -12.96 17.73
N PRO A 94 1.93 -13.97 18.58
CA PRO A 94 1.74 -15.36 18.14
C PRO A 94 0.43 -15.63 17.39
N SER A 95 -0.56 -14.73 17.51
CA SER A 95 -1.87 -14.83 16.87
C SER A 95 -2.31 -13.45 16.39
N PRO A 96 -1.80 -12.96 15.25
CA PRO A 96 -2.13 -11.63 14.74
C PRO A 96 -3.62 -11.55 14.38
N SER A 97 -4.29 -10.47 14.78
CA SER A 97 -5.65 -10.17 14.36
C SER A 97 -5.65 -9.40 13.03
N PRO A 98 -6.77 -9.35 12.28
CA PRO A 98 -6.87 -8.53 11.08
C PRO A 98 -6.49 -7.06 11.34
N ALA A 99 -6.92 -6.51 12.48
CA ALA A 99 -6.56 -5.16 12.91
C ALA A 99 -5.04 -4.98 13.14
N GLY A 100 -4.33 -6.04 13.54
CA GLY A 100 -2.87 -6.04 13.65
C GLY A 100 -2.18 -5.89 12.30
N TYR A 101 -2.63 -6.64 11.29
CA TYR A 101 -2.16 -6.50 9.91
C TYR A 101 -2.47 -5.12 9.34
N PHE A 102 -3.68 -4.61 9.55
CA PHE A 102 -4.08 -3.26 9.11
C PHE A 102 -3.21 -2.18 9.73
N ARG A 103 -2.93 -2.28 11.03
CA ARG A 103 -2.03 -1.37 11.73
C ARG A 103 -0.63 -1.38 11.12
N LEU A 104 -0.11 -2.56 10.75
CA LEU A 104 1.20 -2.68 10.14
C LEU A 104 1.28 -1.99 8.77
N ILE A 105 0.26 -2.19 7.92
CA ILE A 105 0.16 -1.52 6.61
C ILE A 105 0.11 0.00 6.79
N MET A 106 -0.76 0.48 7.69
CA MET A 106 -0.90 1.91 7.97
C MET A 106 0.40 2.51 8.52
N MET A 107 1.08 1.81 9.42
CA MET A 107 2.35 2.25 10.00
C MET A 107 3.44 2.42 8.93
N ASN A 108 3.57 1.48 8.00
CA ASN A 108 4.52 1.58 6.90
C ASN A 108 4.21 2.77 5.99
N MET A 109 2.93 3.06 5.76
CA MET A 109 2.52 4.25 4.99
C MET A 109 2.84 5.56 5.74
N VAL A 110 2.74 5.59 7.08
CA VAL A 110 3.17 6.76 7.87
C VAL A 110 4.68 6.99 7.72
N TYR A 111 5.50 5.94 7.83
CA TYR A 111 6.94 6.07 7.62
C TYR A 111 7.28 6.51 6.20
N PHE A 112 6.54 6.02 5.22
CA PHE A 112 6.72 6.44 3.83
C PHE A 112 6.35 7.91 3.63
N GLN A 113 5.28 8.39 4.26
CA GLN A 113 4.92 9.81 4.24
C GLN A 113 6.03 10.68 4.82
N GLN A 114 6.66 10.28 5.93
CA GLN A 114 7.79 11.03 6.50
C GLN A 114 8.98 11.16 5.55
N TYR A 115 9.22 10.15 4.72
CA TYR A 115 10.21 10.23 3.65
C TYR A 115 9.73 11.14 2.52
N LEU A 116 8.47 11.06 2.08
CA LEU A 116 7.92 11.96 1.07
C LEU A 116 7.98 13.43 1.50
N ASP A 117 7.79 13.72 2.79
CA ASP A 117 7.91 15.08 3.36
C ASP A 117 9.35 15.64 3.27
N SER A 118 10.32 14.79 2.94
CA SER A 118 11.73 15.13 2.88
C SER A 118 12.33 15.24 1.49
N VAL A 119 11.57 14.88 0.47
CA VAL A 119 11.95 15.00 -0.94
C VAL A 119 10.94 15.89 -1.66
N GLU A 120 11.34 16.52 -2.75
CA GLU A 120 10.37 17.22 -3.59
C GLU A 120 9.44 16.19 -4.25
N PHE A 121 8.13 16.28 -3.99
CA PHE A 121 7.18 15.27 -4.44
C PHE A 121 7.11 15.18 -5.96
N GLU A 122 7.13 16.33 -6.64
CA GLU A 122 7.19 16.41 -8.09
C GLU A 122 8.45 15.72 -8.63
N GLU A 123 9.59 15.90 -7.95
CA GLU A 123 10.81 15.19 -8.29
C GLU A 123 10.65 13.68 -8.08
N PHE A 124 10.07 13.26 -6.96
CA PHE A 124 9.79 11.84 -6.69
C PHE A 124 8.89 11.20 -7.76
N ARG A 125 7.88 11.94 -8.22
CA ARG A 125 6.81 11.48 -9.12
C ARG A 125 7.18 11.54 -10.60
N ASP A 126 7.93 12.55 -11.04
CA ASP A 126 8.05 12.87 -12.47
C ASP A 126 9.49 12.84 -12.99
N SER A 127 10.51 12.79 -12.12
CA SER A 127 11.91 12.85 -12.57
C SER A 127 12.39 11.56 -13.27
N GLU A 128 13.25 11.75 -14.28
CA GLU A 128 14.19 10.71 -14.70
C GLU A 128 15.27 10.59 -13.63
N VAL A 129 15.32 9.44 -12.96
CA VAL A 129 16.14 9.25 -11.77
C VAL A 129 17.43 8.52 -12.08
N GLU A 130 18.52 8.98 -11.47
CA GLU A 130 19.78 8.25 -11.50
C GLU A 130 19.65 6.93 -10.74
N THR A 131 20.29 5.87 -11.26
CA THR A 131 20.31 4.57 -10.60
C THR A 131 20.99 4.67 -9.25
N GLY A 132 20.33 4.22 -8.18
CA GLY A 132 20.86 4.28 -6.81
C GLY A 132 20.66 5.62 -6.09
N SER A 133 20.03 6.62 -6.73
CA SER A 133 19.59 7.83 -6.05
C SER A 133 18.55 7.53 -4.97
N ASP A 134 18.44 8.42 -3.98
CA ASP A 134 17.45 8.30 -2.91
C ASP A 134 16.03 8.23 -3.43
N ILE A 135 15.72 8.93 -4.53
CA ILE A 135 14.41 8.84 -5.18
C ILE A 135 14.21 7.45 -5.77
N THR A 136 15.15 6.91 -6.56
CA THR A 136 15.05 5.54 -7.11
C THR A 136 14.79 4.52 -5.99
N ARG A 137 15.54 4.64 -4.90
CA ARG A 137 15.39 3.78 -3.71
C ARG A 137 14.02 3.95 -3.04
N GLY A 138 13.55 5.19 -2.89
CA GLY A 138 12.20 5.48 -2.38
C GLY A 138 11.09 4.89 -3.27
N ARG A 139 11.25 4.94 -4.60
CA ARG A 139 10.31 4.31 -5.56
C ARG A 139 10.27 2.80 -5.37
N GLU A 140 11.41 2.16 -5.13
CA GLU A 140 11.49 0.74 -4.80
C GLU A 140 10.80 0.41 -3.48
N VAL A 141 11.01 1.22 -2.45
CA VAL A 141 10.32 1.09 -1.16
C VAL A 141 8.80 1.19 -1.33
N LEU A 142 8.29 2.15 -2.09
CA LEU A 142 6.85 2.27 -2.37
C LEU A 142 6.28 1.00 -3.02
N MET A 143 6.98 0.46 -4.03
CA MET A 143 6.58 -0.79 -4.68
C MET A 143 6.60 -1.97 -3.71
N ASN A 144 7.59 -2.03 -2.80
CA ASN A 144 7.68 -3.07 -1.78
C ASN A 144 6.54 -2.95 -0.76
N ILE A 145 6.21 -1.74 -0.28
CA ILE A 145 5.05 -1.48 0.59
C ILE A 145 3.77 -1.97 -0.08
N ALA A 146 3.53 -1.57 -1.34
CA ALA A 146 2.32 -1.95 -2.07
C ALA A 146 2.20 -3.47 -2.24
N THR A 147 3.30 -4.15 -2.54
CA THR A 147 3.32 -5.61 -2.71
C THR A 147 3.14 -6.33 -1.37
N ALA A 148 3.74 -5.83 -0.29
CA ALA A 148 3.57 -6.37 1.05
C ALA A 148 2.15 -6.17 1.57
N ALA A 149 1.57 -4.98 1.35
CA ALA A 149 0.21 -4.66 1.72
C ALA A 149 -0.82 -5.61 1.08
N ASP A 150 -0.67 -5.94 -0.22
CA ASP A 150 -1.50 -6.97 -0.87
C ASP A 150 -1.43 -8.30 -0.10
N ARG A 151 -0.23 -8.81 0.18
CA ARG A 151 -0.06 -10.10 0.87
C ARG A 151 -0.65 -10.07 2.28
N TRP A 152 -0.33 -9.05 3.06
CA TRP A 152 -0.79 -8.90 4.44
C TRP A 152 -2.29 -8.66 4.52
N MET A 153 -2.88 -7.93 3.58
CA MET A 153 -4.34 -7.75 3.49
C MET A 153 -5.02 -9.08 3.16
N ASN A 154 -4.47 -9.87 2.22
CA ASN A 154 -4.99 -11.21 1.93
C ASN A 154 -4.89 -12.15 3.14
N GLU A 155 -3.76 -12.12 3.86
CA GLU A 155 -3.60 -12.90 5.10
C GLU A 155 -4.62 -12.48 6.17
N ALA A 156 -4.80 -11.18 6.39
CA ALA A 156 -5.76 -10.64 7.35
C ALA A 156 -7.18 -11.10 7.03
N MET A 157 -7.57 -11.03 5.76
CA MET A 157 -8.90 -11.43 5.28
C MET A 157 -9.09 -12.95 5.28
N ALA A 158 -8.03 -13.75 5.35
CA ALA A 158 -8.11 -15.20 5.45
C ALA A 158 -8.27 -15.72 6.89
N LEU A 159 -8.12 -14.83 7.90
CA LEU A 159 -8.29 -15.22 9.30
C LEU A 159 -9.77 -15.48 9.62
N PRO A 160 -10.10 -16.49 10.46
CA PRO A 160 -11.49 -16.72 10.89
C PRO A 160 -12.14 -15.51 11.56
N THR A 161 -11.35 -14.72 12.30
CA THR A 161 -11.80 -13.49 12.96
C THR A 161 -12.19 -12.38 11.98
N ALA A 162 -11.78 -12.45 10.70
CA ALA A 162 -12.22 -11.52 9.67
C ALA A 162 -13.73 -11.67 9.38
N GLU A 163 -14.24 -12.89 9.39
CA GLU A 163 -15.67 -13.17 9.25
C GLU A 163 -16.45 -12.67 10.47
N GLU A 164 -15.95 -12.93 11.68
CA GLU A 164 -16.57 -12.45 12.93
C GLU A 164 -16.64 -10.91 13.00
N MET A 165 -15.67 -10.22 12.39
CA MET A 165 -15.61 -8.76 12.32
C MET A 165 -16.47 -8.18 11.17
N GLY A 166 -17.06 -9.02 10.32
CA GLY A 166 -17.83 -8.58 9.15
C GLY A 166 -16.98 -7.97 8.04
N LEU A 167 -15.68 -8.27 7.97
CA LEU A 167 -14.76 -7.64 7.02
C LEU A 167 -15.09 -7.97 5.56
N HIS A 168 -15.71 -9.13 5.32
CA HIS A 168 -16.12 -9.56 3.99
C HIS A 168 -17.38 -8.84 3.48
N ASP A 169 -18.18 -8.27 4.38
CA ASP A 169 -19.41 -7.55 4.04
C ASP A 169 -19.15 -6.04 3.88
N ASP A 170 -18.00 -5.54 4.33
CA ASP A 170 -17.57 -4.16 4.12
C ASP A 170 -17.09 -3.97 2.67
N SER A 171 -17.95 -3.37 1.85
CA SER A 171 -17.66 -3.10 0.44
C SER A 171 -16.45 -2.18 0.23
N GLU A 172 -16.17 -1.24 1.13
CA GLU A 172 -15.04 -0.32 1.01
C GLU A 172 -13.72 -1.06 1.27
N LEU A 173 -13.73 -1.97 2.24
CA LEU A 173 -12.57 -2.81 2.56
C LEU A 173 -12.29 -3.85 1.48
N VAL A 174 -13.33 -4.50 0.96
CA VAL A 174 -13.22 -5.45 -0.17
C VAL A 174 -12.69 -4.76 -1.43
N GLU A 175 -13.14 -3.54 -1.71
CA GLU A 175 -12.62 -2.75 -2.83
C GLU A 175 -11.15 -2.35 -2.61
N SER A 176 -10.78 -2.03 -1.37
CA SER A 176 -9.38 -1.75 -1.01
C SER A 176 -8.46 -2.95 -1.26
N LEU A 177 -8.89 -4.16 -0.89
CA LEU A 177 -8.17 -5.40 -1.19
C LEU A 177 -8.01 -5.59 -2.71
N ARG A 178 -9.06 -5.35 -3.49
CA ARG A 178 -9.02 -5.43 -4.95
C ARG A 178 -7.99 -4.45 -5.54
N HIS A 179 -7.94 -3.21 -5.04
CA HIS A 179 -6.97 -2.22 -5.49
C HIS A 179 -5.53 -2.58 -5.11
N MET A 180 -5.28 -3.10 -3.90
CA MET A 180 -3.95 -3.59 -3.53
C MET A 180 -3.49 -4.73 -4.45
N HIS A 181 -4.40 -5.63 -4.82
CA HIS A 181 -4.09 -6.69 -5.77
C HIS A 181 -3.73 -6.14 -7.16
N LEU A 182 -4.45 -5.12 -7.63
CA LEU A 182 -4.14 -4.43 -8.89
C LEU A 182 -2.78 -3.73 -8.84
N ASN A 183 -2.42 -3.11 -7.72
CA ASN A 183 -1.10 -2.50 -7.54
C ASN A 183 0.03 -3.50 -7.78
N LYS A 184 -0.07 -4.71 -7.21
CA LYS A 184 0.92 -5.78 -7.41
C LYS A 184 1.05 -6.14 -8.90
N GLN A 185 -0.05 -6.17 -9.64
CA GLN A 185 -0.03 -6.44 -11.08
C GLN A 185 0.63 -5.30 -11.87
N ILE A 186 0.30 -4.05 -11.55
CA ILE A 186 0.90 -2.85 -12.17
C ILE A 186 2.41 -2.81 -11.92
N ILE A 187 2.85 -3.03 -10.68
CA ILE A 187 4.26 -3.09 -10.31
C ILE A 187 4.98 -4.19 -11.09
N SER A 188 4.35 -5.37 -11.20
CA SER A 188 4.93 -6.49 -11.94
C SER A 188 5.08 -6.18 -13.42
N ALA A 189 4.09 -5.51 -14.03
CA ALA A 189 4.17 -5.06 -15.42
C ALA A 189 5.21 -3.95 -15.62
N TYR A 190 5.29 -2.98 -14.70
CA TYR A 190 6.31 -1.93 -14.68
C TYR A 190 7.72 -2.53 -14.66
N LYS A 191 8.01 -3.44 -13.72
CA LYS A 191 9.33 -4.09 -13.59
C LYS A 191 9.72 -4.92 -14.82
N ARG A 192 8.75 -5.43 -15.60
CA ARG A 192 9.02 -6.18 -16.84
C ARG A 192 9.06 -5.29 -18.10
N GLY A 193 8.82 -3.99 -17.98
CA GLY A 193 8.69 -3.10 -19.14
C GLY A 193 7.47 -3.42 -20.01
N GLU A 194 6.41 -3.96 -19.39
CA GLU A 194 5.18 -4.40 -20.06
C GLU A 194 4.01 -3.42 -19.87
N LEU A 195 4.26 -2.23 -19.30
CA LEU A 195 3.23 -1.20 -19.23
C LEU A 195 2.87 -0.67 -20.63
N PRO A 196 1.62 -0.20 -20.81
CA PRO A 196 1.26 0.58 -21.98
C PRO A 196 2.22 1.74 -22.20
N SER A 197 2.52 2.06 -23.46
CA SER A 197 3.49 3.12 -23.81
C SER A 197 3.06 4.52 -23.39
N ASP A 198 1.78 4.72 -23.09
CA ASP A 198 1.22 5.97 -22.56
C ASP A 198 1.21 6.04 -21.03
N MET A 199 1.69 4.98 -20.35
CA MET A 199 1.78 4.92 -18.89
C MET A 199 3.22 5.12 -18.44
N SER A 200 3.41 6.12 -17.59
CA SER A 200 4.70 6.54 -17.05
C SER A 200 4.84 6.14 -15.57
N TRP A 201 6.03 6.36 -14.99
CA TRP A 201 6.21 6.21 -13.55
C TRP A 201 5.26 7.10 -12.76
N GLN A 202 4.96 8.31 -13.24
CA GLN A 202 3.99 9.22 -12.61
C GLN A 202 2.63 8.53 -12.41
N ASP A 203 2.13 7.83 -13.43
CA ASP A 203 0.85 7.11 -13.36
C ASP A 203 0.91 5.94 -12.36
N VAL A 204 2.03 5.22 -12.33
CA VAL A 204 2.26 4.14 -11.36
C VAL A 204 2.26 4.73 -9.94
N CYS A 205 3.05 5.77 -9.70
CA CYS A 205 3.16 6.46 -8.41
C CYS A 205 1.79 6.90 -7.89
N ASP A 206 1.00 7.59 -8.74
CA ASP A 206 -0.32 8.08 -8.40
C ASP A 206 -1.27 6.97 -7.99
N VAL A 207 -1.33 5.89 -8.79
CA VAL A 207 -2.22 4.75 -8.53
C VAL A 207 -1.84 4.07 -7.21
N LEU A 208 -0.54 3.85 -6.97
CA LEU A 208 -0.06 3.23 -5.73
C LEU A 208 -0.40 4.08 -4.50
N LEU A 209 -0.07 5.37 -4.52
CA LEU A 209 -0.30 6.27 -3.39
C LEU A 209 -1.80 6.47 -3.10
N LEU A 210 -2.60 6.66 -4.15
CA LEU A 210 -4.04 6.85 -4.01
C LEU A 210 -4.71 5.62 -3.40
N SER A 211 -4.43 4.43 -3.95
CA SER A 211 -5.05 3.18 -3.49
C SER A 211 -4.62 2.80 -2.07
N LEU A 212 -3.32 2.95 -1.74
CA LEU A 212 -2.83 2.72 -0.38
C LEU A 212 -3.41 3.74 0.61
N GLY A 213 -3.52 5.00 0.20
CA GLY A 213 -4.14 6.06 0.99
C GLY A 213 -5.61 5.77 1.32
N MET A 214 -6.41 5.40 0.31
CA MET A 214 -7.82 5.00 0.50
C MET A 214 -7.94 3.76 1.39
N ALA A 215 -7.11 2.74 1.15
CA ALA A 215 -7.11 1.55 1.98
C ALA A 215 -6.81 1.88 3.45
N CYS A 216 -5.85 2.78 3.72
CA CYS A 216 -5.57 3.23 5.08
C CYS A 216 -6.77 3.91 5.75
N GLN A 217 -7.57 4.68 5.01
CA GLN A 217 -8.80 5.29 5.54
C GLN A 217 -9.81 4.21 5.94
N ASN A 218 -10.04 3.23 5.07
CA ASN A 218 -11.01 2.17 5.29
C ASN A 218 -10.57 1.24 6.44
N MET A 219 -9.28 0.92 6.51
CA MET A 219 -8.67 0.15 7.60
C MET A 219 -8.71 0.87 8.96
N SER A 220 -8.67 2.21 8.97
CA SER A 220 -8.56 3.01 10.21
C SER A 220 -9.70 2.75 11.21
N GLY A 221 -10.91 2.47 10.71
CA GLY A 221 -12.06 2.16 11.55
C GLY A 221 -11.82 0.93 12.41
N TYR A 222 -11.29 -0.13 11.80
CA TYR A 222 -11.00 -1.40 12.47
C TYR A 222 -9.82 -1.28 13.45
N VAL A 223 -8.79 -0.51 13.09
CA VAL A 223 -7.63 -0.30 13.98
C VAL A 223 -8.00 0.55 15.20
N ALA A 224 -8.90 1.52 15.04
CA ALA A 224 -9.43 2.34 16.13
C ALA A 224 -10.48 1.63 16.99
N GLY A 225 -10.85 0.39 16.65
CA GLY A 225 -11.83 -0.39 17.39
C GLY A 225 -13.27 0.08 17.17
N LYS A 226 -13.63 0.60 15.98
CA LYS A 226 -15.04 0.71 15.62
C LYS A 226 -15.66 -0.68 15.72
N SER A 227 -16.55 -0.86 16.69
CA SER A 227 -17.53 -1.93 16.65
C SER A 227 -18.42 -1.66 15.44
N SER A 228 -18.49 -2.61 14.52
CA SER A 228 -19.55 -2.71 13.53
C SER A 228 -20.87 -2.82 14.29
N SER A 229 -21.44 -1.68 14.71
CA SER A 229 -22.84 -1.65 15.08
C SER A 229 -23.61 -1.94 13.80
N PRO A 230 -24.41 -3.02 13.74
CA PRO A 230 -25.29 -3.23 12.61
C PRO A 230 -26.22 -2.01 12.56
N GLY A 231 -26.14 -1.24 11.48
CA GLY A 231 -27.08 -0.17 11.23
C GLY A 231 -28.49 -0.76 11.19
N ASN A 232 -29.32 -0.36 12.14
CA ASN A 232 -30.77 -0.52 12.08
C ASN A 232 -31.37 0.41 11.03
#